data_AF-A0A453LFW4-F1
#
_entry.id   AF-A0A453LFW4-F1
#
_cell.length_a   1.000
_cell.length_b   1.000
_cell.length_c   1.000
_cell.angle_alpha   90.00
_cell.angle_beta   90.00
_cell.angle_gamma   90.00
#
_symmetry.space_group_name_H-M   'P 1'
#
loop_
_entity.id
_entity.type
_entity.pdbx_description
1 polymer ?
#
loop_
_entity_poly.entity_id
_entity_poly.type
_entity_poly.pdbx_seq_one_letter_code
_entity_poly.pdbx_strand_id
1 'polypeptide(L)' 'VKMFGLKALIVHYQSYNNTIKIVLSVDEEIFPDYSQLLDDFVVSFGLIKDAASRLSESIKKE' A
#
# COMPACT_ATOMS: atom_id res chain seq x y z
N VAL A 1 8.64 23.94 18.84
CA VAL A 1 7.82 23.95 17.60
C VAL A 1 6.77 22.87 17.75
N LYS A 2 5.49 23.25 17.88
CA LYS A 2 4.37 22.30 18.01
C LYS A 2 4.07 21.80 16.59
N MET A 3 4.46 20.57 16.30
CA MET A 3 4.41 20.01 14.96
C MET A 3 2.96 19.62 14.62
N PHE A 4 2.52 20.04 13.44
CA PHE A 4 1.20 19.87 12.85
C PHE A 4 0.64 18.44 12.98
N GLY A 5 -0.34 18.23 13.87
CA GLY A 5 -1.22 17.05 13.96
C GLY A 5 -0.52 15.73 14.27
N LEU A 6 -1.03 14.94 15.23
CA LEU A 6 -0.65 13.53 15.32
C LEU A 6 -1.03 12.83 14.01
N LYS A 7 -0.07 12.61 13.12
CA LYS A 7 -0.27 11.77 11.93
C LYS A 7 -0.08 10.33 12.37
N ALA A 8 -1.18 9.67 12.70
CA ALA A 8 -1.19 8.27 13.13
C ALA A 8 -0.58 7.32 12.08
N LEU A 9 -0.71 7.67 10.80
CA LEU A 9 -0.15 6.93 9.67
C LEU A 9 0.29 7.90 8.57
N ILE A 10 1.49 7.67 8.04
CA ILE A 10 1.99 8.33 6.82
C ILE A 10 2.36 7.22 5.83
N VAL A 11 1.84 7.35 4.61
CA VAL A 11 2.12 6.41 3.51
C VAL A 11 2.96 7.14 2.46
N HIS A 12 4.19 6.66 2.27
CA HIS A 12 5.05 7.09 1.17
C HIS A 12 5.06 6.03 0.07
N TYR A 13 4.70 6.42 -1.14
CA TYR A 13 4.69 5.55 -2.31
C TYR A 13 5.72 6.00 -3.34
N GLN A 14 6.47 5.05 -3.89
CA GLN A 14 7.41 5.26 -4.98
C GLN A 14 7.19 4.19 -6.05
N SER A 15 6.91 4.63 -7.28
CA SER A 15 6.77 3.74 -8.44
C SER A 15 8.10 3.62 -9.17
N TYR A 16 8.56 2.39 -9.38
CA TYR A 16 9.80 2.06 -10.07
C TYR A 16 9.54 1.05 -11.19
N ASN A 17 9.35 1.53 -12.41
CA ASN A 17 9.10 0.68 -13.59
C ASN A 17 7.99 -0.37 -13.36
N ASN A 18 8.33 -1.61 -12.99
CA ASN A 18 7.37 -2.69 -12.69
C ASN A 18 7.14 -2.96 -11.19
N THR A 19 7.80 -2.22 -10.31
CA THR A 19 7.82 -2.44 -8.86
C THR A 19 7.32 -1.20 -8.14
N ILE A 20 6.52 -1.42 -7.11
CA ILE A 20 6.03 -0.37 -6.22
C ILE A 20 6.70 -0.56 -4.87
N LYS A 21 7.24 0.53 -4.31
CA LYS A 21 7.73 0.57 -2.93
C LYS A 21 6.79 1.43 -2.09
N ILE A 22 6.30 0.84 -1.00
CA ILE A 22 5.47 1.51 -0.01
C ILE A 22 6.26 1.54 1.31
N VAL A 23 6.35 2.72 1.91
CA VAL A 23 6.97 2.93 3.22
C VAL A 23 5.91 3.52 4.13
N LEU A 24 5.65 2.83 5.24
CA LEU A 24 4.71 3.27 6.26
C LEU A 24 5.47 3.84 7.44
N SER A 25 5.08 5.03 7.89
CA SER A 25 5.45 5.55 9.20
C SER A 25 4.21 5.57 10.06
N VAL A 26 4.21 4.81 11.14
CA VAL A 26 3.05 4.62 12.03
C VAL A 26 3.32 5.22 13.40
N ASP A 27 2.26 5.63 14.07
CA ASP A 27 2.25 5.81 15.51
C ASP A 27 1.96 4.44 16.16
N GLU A 28 2.96 3.87 16.84
CA GLU A 28 2.89 2.54 17.45
C GLU A 28 1.86 2.46 18.60
N GLU A 29 1.49 3.57 19.23
CA GLU A 29 0.43 3.58 20.25
C GLU A 29 -0.97 3.41 19.63
N ILE A 30 -1.13 3.84 18.37
CA ILE A 30 -2.40 3.75 17.62
C ILE A 30 -2.45 2.47 16.78
N PHE A 31 -1.31 2.02 16.26
CA PHE A 31 -1.15 0.80 15.48
C PHE A 31 -0.22 -0.19 16.20
N PRO A 32 -0.71 -0.84 17.28
CA PRO A 32 0.11 -1.76 18.06
C PRO A 32 0.51 -3.01 17.27
N ASP A 33 -0.27 -3.39 16.23
CA ASP A 33 0.09 -4.44 15.28
C ASP A 33 0.28 -3.86 13.87
N TYR A 34 1.35 -3.10 13.69
CA TYR A 34 1.75 -2.56 12.39
C TYR A 34 2.23 -3.63 11.41
N SER A 35 2.55 -4.85 11.89
CA SER A 35 2.95 -5.97 11.02
C SER A 35 1.74 -6.50 10.26
N GLN A 36 0.60 -6.66 10.94
CA GLN A 36 -0.66 -6.99 10.28
C GLN A 36 -1.05 -5.93 9.24
N LEU A 37 -0.86 -4.65 9.54
CA LEU A 37 -1.12 -3.58 8.56
C LEU A 37 -0.27 -3.74 7.29
N LEU A 38 1.01 -4.11 7.42
CA LEU A 38 1.89 -4.38 6.28
C LEU A 38 1.39 -5.58 5.45
N ASP A 39 0.97 -6.66 6.11
CA ASP A 39 0.42 -7.84 5.45
C ASP A 39 -0.88 -7.50 4.68
N ASP A 40 -1.76 -6.70 5.27
CA ASP A 40 -2.99 -6.24 4.64
C ASP A 40 -2.71 -5.41 3.37
N PHE A 41 -1.65 -4.59 3.38
CA PHE A 41 -1.18 -3.88 2.20
C PHE A 41 -0.70 -4.86 1.12
N VAL A 42 0.09 -5.86 1.47
CA VAL A 42 0.57 -6.88 0.52
C VAL A 42 -0.60 -7.62 -0.13
N VAL A 43 -1.58 -8.06 0.67
CA VAL A 43 -2.78 -8.76 0.18
C VAL A 43 -3.58 -7.84 -0.75
N SER A 44 -3.85 -6.61 -0.32
CA SER A 44 -4.66 -5.65 -1.08
C SER A 44 -4.03 -5.33 -2.44
N PHE A 45 -2.72 -5.08 -2.49
CA PHE A 45 -2.02 -4.83 -3.76
C PHE A 45 -1.92 -6.08 -4.63
N GLY A 46 -1.82 -7.28 -4.05
CA GLY A 46 -1.93 -8.54 -4.76
C GLY A 46 -3.26 -8.65 -5.50
N LEU A 47 -4.38 -8.43 -4.80
CA LEU A 47 -5.72 -8.49 -5.38
C LEU A 47 -5.93 -7.45 -6.49
N ILE A 48 -5.46 -6.22 -6.30
CA ILE A 48 -5.54 -5.15 -7.31
C ILE A 48 -4.76 -5.56 -8.56
N LYS A 49 -3.53 -6.07 -8.39
CA LYS A 49 -2.68 -6.52 -9.50
C LYS A 49 -3.35 -7.66 -10.26
N ASP A 50 -3.86 -8.67 -9.57
CA ASP A 50 -4.48 -9.83 -10.20
C ASP A 50 -5.74 -9.43 -10.99
N ALA A 51 -6.57 -8.54 -10.42
CA ALA A 51 -7.73 -7.98 -11.13
C ALA A 51 -7.31 -7.19 -12.38
N ALA A 52 -6.28 -6.34 -12.28
CA ALA A 52 -5.76 -5.57 -13.40
C ALA A 52 -5.16 -6.47 -14.49
N SER A 53 -4.45 -7.53 -14.13
CA SER A 53 -3.92 -8.53 -15.08
C SER A 53 -5.05 -9.20 -15.85
N ARG A 54 -6.09 -9.68 -15.17
CA ARG A 54 -7.27 -10.29 -15.80
C ARG A 54 -7.99 -9.33 -16.76
N LEU A 55 -8.13 -8.06 -16.38
CA LEU A 55 -8.69 -7.02 -17.24
C LEU A 55 -7.83 -6.79 -18.48
N SER A 56 -6.50 -6.76 -18.32
CA SER A 56 -5.59 -6.59 -19.46
C SER A 56 -5.65 -7.77 -20.44
N GLU A 57 -5.89 -8.98 -19.95
CA GLU A 57 -6.03 -10.18 -20.77
C GLU A 57 -7.37 -10.22 -21.52
N SER A 58 -8.45 -9.71 -20.93
CA SER A 58 -9.74 -9.61 -21.63
C SER A 58 -9.69 -8.60 -22.76
N ILE A 59 -9.04 -7.45 -22.55
CA ILE A 59 -8.89 -6.41 -23.58
C ILE A 59 -8.05 -6.90 -24.77
N LYS A 60 -7.07 -7.79 -24.55
CA LYS A 60 -6.25 -8.36 -25.64
C LYS A 60 -6.95 -9.45 -26.45
N LYS A 61 -8.10 -9.94 -25.98
CA LYS A 61 -8.88 -11.01 -26.64
C LYS A 61 -10.03 -10.45 -27.49
N GLU A 62 -10.34 -9.16 -27.39
CA GLU A 62 -11.14 -8.40 -28.36
C GLU A 62 -10.25 -7.86 -29.48
#